data_AF-A0A1S8WRX4-F1
#
_entry.id   AF-A0A1S8WRX4-F1
#
_cell.length_a   1.000
_cell.length_b   1.000
_cell.length_c   1.000
_cell.angle_alpha   90.00
_cell.angle_beta   90.00
_cell.angle_gamma   90.00
#
_symmetry.space_group_name_H-M   'P 1'
#
loop_
_entity.id
_entity.type
_entity.pdbx_description
1 polymer ?
#
loop_
_entity_poly.entity_id
_entity_poly.type
_entity_poly.pdbx_seq_one_letter_code
_entity_poly.pdbx_strand_id
1 'polypeptide(L)'
;TSLSSHSIIAFFVPPDRVDSFDTIYVKPYTRWGTYTIGLVLGWILLEQYTPPKQWSISRNVAFSLVLLSLASVFCLSTLYGLYGYVSQAVNFPSIGVSALYTSMHRPVFILGIAIVCFLCTNGYVLQCFNEGFTPFVFRFIRFSVLSSSLAPIRSLLTWTGFRPFARLTYGVYLVHPLIILFLCLGGQSPIILDNLFLISLFLAVFTLSYGFAYLLSMMTESPTLACEKLLGLR
;
A
#
# COMPACT_ATOMS: atom_id res chain seq x y z
N THR A 1 9.48 33.48 15.54
CA THR A 1 9.37 33.05 14.13
C THR A 1 9.14 31.54 13.97
N SER A 2 8.39 30.90 14.89
CA SER A 2 8.01 29.47 14.78
C SER A 2 6.52 29.22 15.07
N LEU A 3 5.67 30.26 15.04
CA LEU A 3 4.28 30.21 15.50
C LEU A 3 3.22 30.34 14.38
N SER A 4 3.62 30.48 13.11
CA SER A 4 2.69 30.78 12.01
C SER A 4 2.20 29.56 11.23
N SER A 5 2.84 28.40 11.36
CA SER A 5 2.44 27.16 10.66
C SER A 5 1.44 26.31 11.46
N HIS A 6 1.47 26.38 12.79
CA HIS A 6 0.55 25.62 13.65
C HIS A 6 -0.83 26.27 13.82
N SER A 7 -0.95 27.58 13.56
CA SER A 7 -2.15 28.38 13.82
C SER A 7 -3.20 28.32 12.69
N ILE A 8 -2.78 28.02 11.45
CA ILE A 8 -3.71 27.96 10.30
C ILE A 8 -4.46 26.63 10.28
N ILE A 9 -3.85 25.54 10.75
CA ILE A 9 -4.44 24.20 10.80
C ILE A 9 -5.42 24.07 11.98
N ALA A 10 -5.16 24.77 13.09
CA ALA A 10 -5.95 24.71 14.32
C ALA A 10 -7.32 25.42 14.25
N PHE A 11 -7.57 26.27 13.25
CA PHE A 11 -8.80 27.08 13.17
C PHE A 11 -9.98 26.36 12.48
N PHE A 12 -9.72 25.32 11.66
CA PHE A 12 -10.74 24.75 10.77
C PHE A 12 -11.18 23.32 11.16
N VAL A 13 -10.48 22.70 12.10
CA VAL A 13 -10.70 21.33 12.55
C VAL A 13 -10.86 21.39 14.06
N PRO A 14 -11.89 20.76 14.66
CA PRO A 14 -12.07 20.80 16.11
C PRO A 14 -10.80 20.23 16.79
N PRO A 15 -10.34 20.82 17.91
CA PRO A 15 -8.97 20.65 18.43
C PRO A 15 -8.58 19.17 18.63
N ASP A 16 -9.54 18.31 18.97
CA ASP A 16 -9.44 16.86 19.10
C ASP A 16 -9.03 16.13 17.80
N ARG A 17 -9.44 16.63 16.64
CA ARG A 17 -9.08 16.04 15.34
C ARG A 17 -7.78 16.59 14.78
N VAL A 18 -7.42 17.84 15.05
CA VAL A 18 -6.13 18.43 14.60
C VAL A 18 -4.98 17.65 15.22
N ASP A 19 -5.08 17.38 16.52
CA ASP A 19 -4.09 16.63 17.28
C ASP A 19 -3.92 15.20 16.77
N SER A 20 -5.02 14.58 16.32
CA SER A 20 -5.00 13.23 15.74
C SER A 20 -4.34 13.19 14.35
N PHE A 21 -4.62 14.15 13.47
CA PHE A 21 -3.99 14.23 12.14
C PHE A 21 -2.49 14.56 12.26
N ASP A 22 -2.08 15.49 13.12
CA ASP A 22 -0.67 15.82 13.34
C ASP A 22 0.10 14.68 14.02
N THR A 23 -0.53 13.99 14.97
CA THR A 23 0.15 12.90 15.70
C THR A 23 0.26 11.61 14.90
N ILE A 24 -0.76 11.27 14.10
CA ILE A 24 -0.81 9.99 13.38
C ILE A 24 -0.27 10.12 11.95
N TYR A 25 -0.53 11.25 11.27
CA TYR A 25 -0.23 11.39 9.85
C TYR A 25 1.13 12.02 9.57
N VAL A 26 1.54 13.04 10.35
CA VAL A 26 2.79 13.79 10.14
C VAL A 26 4.02 13.07 10.70
N LYS A 27 3.87 12.24 11.74
CA LYS A 27 5.01 11.53 12.35
C LYS A 27 5.44 10.32 11.49
N PRO A 28 6.66 10.31 10.92
CA PRO A 28 7.15 9.19 10.10
C PRO A 28 7.28 7.88 10.90
N TYR A 29 7.37 7.97 12.23
CA TYR A 29 7.46 6.83 13.16
C TYR A 29 6.19 5.97 13.24
N THR A 30 5.08 6.33 12.60
CA THR A 30 3.91 5.44 12.53
C THR A 30 3.97 4.48 11.34
N ARG A 31 4.93 4.70 10.41
CA ARG A 31 4.99 3.98 9.12
C ARG A 31 6.25 3.16 8.91
N TRP A 32 7.25 3.24 9.80
CA TRP A 32 8.49 2.46 9.69
C TRP A 32 8.24 0.94 9.65
N GLY A 33 7.24 0.44 10.40
CA GLY A 33 6.94 -0.99 10.49
C GLY A 33 6.70 -1.64 9.12
N THR A 34 5.88 -1.03 8.26
CA THR A 34 5.61 -1.56 6.92
C THR A 34 6.85 -1.55 6.02
N TYR A 35 7.71 -0.55 6.16
CA TYR A 35 8.97 -0.48 5.40
C TYR A 35 9.95 -1.55 5.86
N THR A 36 10.07 -1.78 7.18
CA THR A 36 10.98 -2.82 7.70
C THR A 36 10.58 -4.21 7.26
N ILE A 37 9.28 -4.53 7.24
CA ILE A 37 8.79 -5.83 6.74
C ILE A 37 9.20 -6.05 5.28
N GLY A 38 9.05 -5.02 4.44
CA GLY A 38 9.45 -5.07 3.03
C GLY A 38 10.97 -5.22 2.86
N LEU A 39 11.77 -4.49 3.65
CA LEU A 39 13.23 -4.58 3.62
C LEU A 39 13.75 -5.94 4.08
N VAL A 40 13.19 -6.47 5.18
CA VAL A 40 13.55 -7.80 5.70
C VAL A 40 13.20 -8.88 4.68
N LEU A 41 12.03 -8.81 4.06
CA LEU A 41 11.66 -9.73 2.97
C LEU A 41 12.67 -9.64 1.81
N GLY A 42 13.00 -8.42 1.37
CA GLY A 42 13.99 -8.21 0.32
C GLY A 42 15.36 -8.81 0.66
N TRP A 43 15.82 -8.62 1.90
CA TRP A 43 17.06 -9.21 2.39
C TRP A 43 17.01 -10.74 2.41
N ILE A 44 15.92 -11.34 2.90
CA ILE A 44 15.71 -12.80 2.88
C ILE A 44 15.77 -13.34 1.45
N LEU A 45 15.14 -12.66 0.49
CA LEU A 45 15.15 -13.06 -0.92
C LEU A 45 16.54 -12.98 -1.55
N LEU A 46 17.34 -11.98 -1.15
CA LEU A 46 18.72 -11.85 -1.62
C LEU A 46 19.61 -12.97 -1.05
N GLU A 47 19.42 -13.33 0.21
CA GLU A 47 20.20 -14.38 0.87
C GLU A 47 19.82 -15.80 0.40
N GLN A 48 18.57 -16.00 0.00
CA GLN A 48 18.06 -17.27 -0.53
C GLN A 48 18.28 -17.46 -2.05
N TYR A 49 19.07 -16.60 -2.70
CA TYR A 49 19.42 -16.78 -4.12
C TYR A 49 20.29 -18.03 -4.37
N THR A 50 20.80 -18.68 -3.32
CA THR A 50 21.34 -20.05 -3.41
C THR A 50 20.19 -21.04 -3.60
N PRO A 51 20.28 -22.00 -4.56
CA PRO A 51 19.15 -22.87 -4.90
C PRO A 51 18.60 -23.55 -3.64
N PRO A 52 17.27 -23.51 -3.40
CA PRO A 52 16.70 -24.08 -2.20
C PRO A 52 17.10 -25.54 -2.13
N LYS A 53 17.63 -25.96 -0.97
CA LYS A 53 17.85 -27.37 -0.68
C LYS A 53 16.55 -28.10 -1.04
N GLN A 54 16.61 -29.08 -1.92
CA GLN A 54 15.42 -29.82 -2.36
C GLN A 54 14.85 -30.63 -1.20
N TRP A 55 13.92 -30.03 -0.45
CA TRP A 55 13.11 -30.74 0.55
C TRP A 55 12.09 -31.64 -0.17
N SER A 56 11.69 -32.73 0.49
CA SER A 56 10.70 -33.67 -0.05
C SER A 56 9.42 -32.95 -0.48
N ILE A 57 8.92 -33.28 -1.67
CA ILE A 57 7.91 -32.53 -2.40
C ILE A 57 6.60 -32.33 -1.62
N SER A 58 6.15 -33.34 -0.86
CA SER A 58 4.92 -33.28 -0.05
C SER A 58 4.99 -32.24 1.07
N ARG A 59 6.20 -31.98 1.61
CA ARG A 59 6.42 -31.01 2.68
C ARG A 59 6.37 -29.57 2.15
N ASN A 60 6.83 -29.34 0.93
CA ASN A 60 6.79 -28.03 0.28
C ASN A 60 5.33 -27.63 -0.05
N VAL A 61 4.50 -28.60 -0.41
CA VAL A 61 3.08 -28.36 -0.70
C VAL A 61 2.31 -27.96 0.56
N ALA A 62 2.47 -28.71 1.64
CA ALA A 62 1.84 -28.40 2.92
C ALA A 62 2.25 -27.01 3.43
N PHE A 63 3.55 -26.69 3.38
CA PHE A 63 4.08 -25.40 3.81
C PHE A 63 3.48 -24.22 3.02
N SER A 64 3.34 -24.37 1.70
CA SER A 64 2.81 -23.33 0.82
C SER A 64 1.32 -23.05 1.05
N LEU A 65 0.52 -24.11 1.26
CA LEU A 65 -0.91 -23.98 1.54
C LEU A 65 -1.16 -23.26 2.87
N VAL A 66 -0.33 -23.56 3.89
CA VAL A 66 -0.39 -22.89 5.19
C VAL A 66 -0.03 -21.42 5.07
N LEU A 67 1.03 -21.07 4.33
CA LEU A 67 1.41 -19.67 4.13
C LEU A 67 0.35 -18.88 3.35
N LEU A 68 -0.26 -19.49 2.34
CA LEU A 68 -1.28 -18.82 1.54
C LEU A 68 -2.60 -18.61 2.29
N SER A 69 -3.00 -19.56 3.14
CA SER A 69 -4.15 -19.36 4.02
C SER A 69 -3.85 -18.30 5.09
N LEU A 70 -2.63 -18.26 5.62
CA LEU A 70 -2.21 -17.20 6.55
C LEU A 70 -2.28 -15.82 5.90
N ALA A 71 -1.81 -15.70 4.64
CA ALA A 71 -1.84 -14.45 3.89
C ALA A 71 -3.28 -13.97 3.63
N SER A 72 -4.19 -14.87 3.24
CA SER A 72 -5.58 -14.48 3.01
C SER A 72 -6.28 -14.06 4.31
N VAL A 73 -6.01 -14.73 5.42
CA VAL A 73 -6.51 -14.34 6.76
C VAL A 73 -6.02 -12.94 7.14
N PHE A 74 -4.74 -12.63 6.96
CA PHE A 74 -4.20 -11.30 7.26
C PHE A 74 -4.80 -10.21 6.38
N CYS A 75 -4.91 -10.44 5.07
CA CYS A 75 -5.52 -9.47 4.16
C CYS A 75 -7.01 -9.25 4.48
N LEU A 76 -7.79 -10.32 4.67
CA LEU A 76 -9.22 -10.22 4.97
C LEU A 76 -9.50 -9.63 6.36
N SER A 77 -8.68 -9.97 7.36
CA SER A 77 -8.78 -9.40 8.71
C SER A 77 -8.68 -7.88 8.69
N THR A 78 -7.75 -7.34 7.91
CA THR A 78 -7.58 -5.87 7.81
C THR A 78 -8.77 -5.21 7.12
N LEU A 79 -9.37 -5.86 6.12
CA LEU A 79 -10.50 -5.34 5.37
C LEU A 79 -11.82 -5.37 6.16
N TYR A 80 -12.11 -6.50 6.81
CA TYR A 80 -13.37 -6.72 7.53
C TYR A 80 -13.35 -6.27 8.99
N GLY A 81 -12.17 -6.01 9.57
CA GLY A 81 -12.03 -5.64 10.98
C GLY A 81 -12.78 -4.36 11.40
N LEU A 82 -13.06 -3.45 10.46
CA LEU A 82 -13.79 -2.20 10.72
C LEU A 82 -15.23 -2.20 10.21
N TYR A 83 -15.63 -3.19 9.40
CA TYR A 83 -16.92 -3.18 8.71
C TYR A 83 -18.11 -3.15 9.68
N GLY A 84 -18.08 -3.97 10.74
CA GLY A 84 -19.15 -4.03 11.74
C GLY A 84 -19.35 -2.74 12.55
N TYR A 85 -18.29 -1.94 12.72
CA TYR A 85 -18.36 -0.66 13.44
C TYR A 85 -18.90 0.47 12.57
N VAL A 86 -18.56 0.48 11.28
CA VAL A 86 -19.06 1.48 10.32
C VAL A 86 -20.54 1.27 10.01
N SER A 87 -21.00 0.02 9.97
CA SER A 87 -22.41 -0.32 9.75
C SER A 87 -23.32 -0.11 10.98
N GLN A 88 -22.81 0.49 12.07
CA GLN A 88 -23.52 0.71 13.35
C GLN A 88 -24.13 -0.56 13.98
N ALA A 89 -23.66 -1.75 13.58
CA ALA A 89 -24.19 -3.02 14.07
C ALA A 89 -23.65 -3.42 15.45
N VAL A 90 -22.56 -2.76 15.90
CA VAL A 90 -21.84 -3.11 17.13
C VAL A 90 -21.41 -1.82 17.85
N ASN A 91 -21.46 -1.82 19.19
CA ASN A 91 -20.99 -0.69 20.02
C ASN A 91 -19.50 -0.39 19.78
N PHE A 92 -19.11 0.88 19.92
CA PHE A 92 -17.72 1.29 19.78
C PHE A 92 -16.80 0.48 20.72
N PRO A 93 -15.68 -0.05 20.21
CA PRO A 93 -14.81 -0.89 21.01
C PRO A 93 -14.03 -0.05 22.02
N SER A 94 -13.48 -0.70 23.04
CA SER A 94 -12.65 -0.03 24.05
C SER A 94 -11.47 0.70 23.38
N ILE A 95 -11.03 1.81 24.00
CA ILE A 95 -9.94 2.66 23.49
C ILE A 95 -8.68 1.85 23.14
N GLY A 96 -8.39 0.80 23.91
CA GLY A 96 -7.28 -0.11 23.64
C GLY A 96 -7.41 -0.88 22.32
N VAL A 97 -8.59 -1.40 21.99
CA VAL A 97 -8.82 -2.17 20.75
C VAL A 97 -8.73 -1.26 19.52
N SER A 98 -9.27 -0.03 19.61
CA SER A 98 -9.16 0.97 18.55
C SER A 98 -7.70 1.39 18.30
N ALA A 99 -6.92 1.58 19.35
CA ALA A 99 -5.49 1.90 19.24
C ALA A 99 -4.67 0.74 18.65
N LEU A 100 -4.95 -0.49 19.07
CA LEU A 100 -4.32 -1.69 18.50
C LEU A 100 -4.67 -1.87 17.02
N TYR A 101 -5.93 -1.72 16.64
CA TYR A 101 -6.36 -1.83 15.25
C TYR A 101 -5.73 -0.76 14.35
N THR A 102 -5.77 0.51 14.78
CA THR A 102 -5.18 1.63 14.03
C THR A 102 -3.67 1.52 13.85
N SER A 103 -2.95 0.93 14.81
CA SER A 103 -1.50 0.67 14.71
C SER A 103 -1.15 -0.59 13.89
N MET A 104 -1.92 -1.68 14.01
CA MET A 104 -1.57 -2.98 13.43
C MET A 104 -2.14 -3.27 12.04
N HIS A 105 -3.22 -2.60 11.61
CA HIS A 105 -3.85 -2.94 10.32
C HIS A 105 -2.88 -2.80 9.13
N ARG A 106 -1.98 -1.80 9.13
CA ARG A 106 -1.00 -1.58 8.06
C ARG A 106 0.10 -2.66 8.02
N PRO A 107 0.83 -2.94 9.12
CA PRO A 107 1.85 -3.98 9.10
C PRO A 107 1.27 -5.39 8.84
N VAL A 108 0.08 -5.70 9.34
CA VAL A 108 -0.58 -6.99 9.09
C VAL A 108 -0.92 -7.16 7.61
N PHE A 109 -1.43 -6.12 6.95
CA PHE A 109 -1.70 -6.16 5.52
C PHE A 109 -0.42 -6.37 4.70
N ILE A 110 0.66 -5.65 5.04
CA ILE A 110 1.95 -5.77 4.35
C ILE A 110 2.61 -7.12 4.62
N LEU A 111 2.45 -7.72 5.80
CA LEU A 111 2.87 -9.10 6.06
C LEU A 111 2.16 -10.10 5.16
N GLY A 112 0.84 -9.93 4.95
CA GLY A 112 0.08 -10.74 3.99
C GLY A 112 0.65 -10.64 2.57
N ILE A 113 0.93 -9.42 2.10
CA ILE A 113 1.57 -9.20 0.78
C ILE A 113 2.99 -9.79 0.74
N ALA A 114 3.78 -9.66 1.80
CA ALA A 114 5.14 -10.17 1.88
C ALA A 114 5.18 -11.70 1.73
N ILE A 115 4.24 -12.42 2.36
CA ILE A 115 4.10 -13.87 2.23
C ILE A 115 3.76 -14.26 0.79
N VAL A 116 2.85 -13.53 0.14
CA VAL A 116 2.50 -13.77 -1.27
C VAL A 116 3.73 -13.56 -2.16
N CYS A 117 4.47 -12.47 -1.98
CA CYS A 117 5.69 -12.18 -2.74
C CYS A 117 6.77 -13.27 -2.53
N PHE A 118 6.95 -13.75 -1.30
CA PHE A 118 7.88 -14.84 -0.97
C PHE A 118 7.51 -16.14 -1.69
N LEU A 119 6.22 -16.48 -1.71
CA LEU A 119 5.70 -17.67 -2.38
C LEU A 119 5.85 -17.58 -3.91
N CYS A 120 5.65 -16.40 -4.49
CA CYS A 120 5.78 -16.15 -5.92
C CYS A 120 7.22 -16.21 -6.42
N THR A 121 8.19 -15.79 -5.61
CA THR A 121 9.62 -15.74 -5.98
C THR A 121 10.30 -17.10 -5.87
N ASN A 122 9.97 -17.89 -4.84
CA ASN A 122 10.57 -19.22 -4.61
C ASN A 122 9.94 -20.34 -5.45
N GLY A 123 8.91 -20.07 -6.26
CA GLY A 123 8.28 -21.07 -7.12
C GLY A 123 7.49 -22.16 -6.40
N TYR A 124 7.38 -22.11 -5.06
CA TYR A 124 6.63 -23.10 -4.27
C TYR A 124 5.17 -23.22 -4.71
N VAL A 125 4.58 -22.11 -5.17
CA VAL A 125 3.23 -22.06 -5.74
C VAL A 125 3.11 -22.91 -7.01
N LEU A 126 4.11 -22.88 -7.91
CA LEU A 126 4.10 -23.68 -9.14
C LEU A 126 4.17 -25.18 -8.86
N GLN A 127 4.91 -25.59 -7.83
CA GLN A 127 5.08 -27.00 -7.47
C GLN A 127 3.82 -27.60 -6.84
N CYS A 128 3.11 -26.83 -6.00
CA CYS A 128 1.80 -27.22 -5.46
C CYS A 128 0.74 -27.41 -6.55
N PHE A 129 0.85 -26.64 -7.64
CA PHE A 129 -0.11 -26.75 -8.71
C PHE A 129 0.02 -28.03 -9.52
N ASN A 130 1.17 -28.71 -9.57
CA ASN A 130 1.33 -29.90 -10.42
C ASN A 130 0.57 -31.14 -9.87
N GLU A 131 0.40 -31.25 -8.56
CA GLU A 131 -0.10 -32.46 -7.88
C GLU A 131 -1.62 -32.49 -7.64
N GLY A 132 -2.40 -31.71 -8.39
CA GLY A 132 -3.83 -32.00 -8.61
C GLY A 132 -4.79 -31.98 -7.41
N PHE A 133 -4.41 -31.47 -6.23
CA PHE A 133 -5.25 -31.54 -5.03
C PHE A 133 -5.82 -30.16 -4.62
N THR A 134 -7.16 -30.01 -4.78
CA THR A 134 -8.12 -29.08 -4.11
C THR A 134 -8.35 -27.64 -4.67
N PRO A 135 -9.35 -26.89 -4.15
CA PRO A 135 -10.76 -26.75 -4.55
C PRO A 135 -11.04 -25.48 -5.39
N PHE A 136 -12.31 -25.22 -5.77
CA PHE A 136 -12.77 -24.16 -6.69
C PHE A 136 -12.14 -22.75 -6.50
N VAL A 137 -11.80 -22.34 -5.27
CA VAL A 137 -11.19 -21.02 -4.98
C VAL A 137 -9.72 -20.95 -5.42
N PHE A 138 -8.99 -22.07 -5.42
CA PHE A 138 -7.59 -22.15 -5.84
C PHE A 138 -7.42 -22.37 -7.34
N ARG A 139 -8.47 -22.82 -8.04
CA ARG A 139 -8.51 -22.85 -9.51
C ARG A 139 -8.38 -21.45 -10.10
N PHE A 140 -8.83 -20.41 -9.40
CA PHE A 140 -8.65 -19.01 -9.80
C PHE A 140 -7.18 -18.59 -9.74
N ILE A 141 -6.44 -18.97 -8.69
CA ILE A 141 -5.02 -18.66 -8.54
C ILE A 141 -4.16 -19.47 -9.56
N ARG A 142 -4.56 -20.71 -9.89
CA ARG A 142 -3.95 -21.50 -11.00
C ARG A 142 -4.20 -20.85 -12.36
N PHE A 143 -5.39 -20.30 -12.56
CA PHE A 143 -5.78 -19.58 -13.78
C PHE A 143 -5.01 -18.25 -13.91
N SER A 144 -4.79 -17.53 -12.80
CA SER A 144 -4.05 -16.25 -12.81
C SER A 144 -2.54 -16.38 -13.05
N VAL A 145 -1.92 -17.48 -12.62
CA VAL A 145 -0.45 -17.63 -12.69
C VAL A 145 0.03 -18.59 -13.81
N LEU A 146 -0.80 -19.55 -14.24
CA LEU A 146 -0.38 -20.60 -15.20
C LEU A 146 -1.23 -20.71 -16.47
N SER A 147 -2.35 -19.99 -16.62
CA SER A 147 -3.07 -20.02 -17.89
C SER A 147 -2.38 -19.10 -18.91
N SER A 148 -1.98 -19.71 -20.01
CA SER A 148 -1.66 -19.12 -21.32
C SER A 148 -2.70 -18.11 -21.86
N SER A 149 -3.75 -17.77 -21.11
CA SER A 149 -4.74 -16.71 -21.36
C SER A 149 -4.35 -15.33 -20.81
N LEU A 150 -3.31 -15.20 -19.98
CA LEU A 150 -2.83 -13.91 -19.44
C LEU A 150 -1.70 -13.26 -20.25
N ALA A 151 -1.38 -13.73 -21.46
CA ALA A 151 -0.46 -13.02 -22.36
C ALA A 151 -0.70 -11.49 -22.45
N PRO A 152 -1.95 -10.99 -22.58
CA PRO A 152 -2.21 -9.55 -22.56
C PRO A 152 -1.94 -8.90 -21.20
N ILE A 153 -2.25 -9.57 -20.08
CA ILE A 153 -2.04 -9.03 -18.73
C ILE A 153 -0.56 -9.02 -18.37
N ARG A 154 0.20 -10.05 -18.77
CA ARG A 154 1.66 -10.05 -18.65
C ARG A 154 2.26 -8.92 -19.48
N SER A 155 1.85 -8.77 -20.73
CA SER A 155 2.30 -7.68 -21.61
C SER A 155 2.00 -6.30 -21.01
N LEU A 156 0.78 -6.12 -20.47
CA LEU A 156 0.36 -4.93 -19.75
C LEU A 156 1.20 -4.69 -18.49
N LEU A 157 1.41 -5.70 -17.63
CA LEU A 157 2.19 -5.55 -16.39
C LEU A 157 3.68 -5.31 -16.65
N THR A 158 4.25 -5.89 -17.71
CA THR A 158 5.63 -5.60 -18.14
C THR A 158 5.74 -4.32 -18.96
N TRP A 159 4.63 -3.61 -19.19
CA TRP A 159 4.65 -2.41 -19.99
C TRP A 159 5.55 -1.36 -19.35
N THR A 160 6.49 -0.85 -20.14
CA THR A 160 7.45 0.17 -19.73
C THR A 160 6.77 1.45 -19.25
N GLY A 161 5.51 1.69 -19.63
CA GLY A 161 4.69 2.82 -19.17
C GLY A 161 4.37 2.80 -17.66
N PHE A 162 4.36 1.64 -16.99
CA PHE A 162 4.14 1.59 -15.54
C PHE A 162 5.38 1.95 -14.71
N ARG A 163 6.57 1.91 -15.33
CA ARG A 163 7.83 2.25 -14.66
C ARG A 163 7.88 3.72 -14.19
N PRO A 164 7.51 4.74 -14.99
CA PRO A 164 7.42 6.12 -14.50
C PRO A 164 6.26 6.33 -13.51
N PHE A 165 5.12 5.66 -13.74
CA PHE A 165 3.97 5.76 -12.84
C PHE A 165 4.30 5.25 -11.43
N ALA A 166 5.06 4.15 -11.32
CA ALA A 166 5.55 3.63 -10.06
C ALA A 166 6.46 4.62 -9.32
N ARG A 167 7.33 5.35 -10.05
CA ARG A 167 8.20 6.39 -9.44
C ARG A 167 7.39 7.60 -8.95
N LEU A 168 6.34 7.99 -9.68
CA LEU A 168 5.48 9.11 -9.32
C LEU A 168 4.64 8.85 -8.06
N THR A 169 4.36 7.59 -7.70
CA THR A 169 3.57 7.27 -6.50
C THR A 169 4.15 7.90 -5.22
N TYR A 170 5.48 8.01 -5.13
CA TYR A 170 6.13 8.68 -4.01
C TYR A 170 5.85 10.19 -4.00
N GLY A 171 5.91 10.84 -5.16
CA GLY A 171 5.55 12.25 -5.32
C GLY A 171 4.07 12.50 -5.00
N VAL A 172 3.18 11.64 -5.49
CA VAL A 172 1.73 11.70 -5.21
C VAL A 172 1.47 11.64 -3.72
N TYR A 173 2.12 10.72 -3.03
CA TYR A 173 1.98 10.53 -1.60
C TYR A 173 2.37 11.78 -0.79
N LEU A 174 3.41 12.51 -1.19
CA LEU A 174 3.83 13.74 -0.51
C LEU A 174 2.88 14.92 -0.75
N VAL A 175 2.36 15.04 -1.97
CA VAL A 175 1.52 16.16 -2.37
C VAL A 175 0.06 15.98 -1.96
N HIS A 176 -0.41 14.74 -1.89
CA HIS A 176 -1.77 14.37 -1.54
C HIS A 176 -2.33 15.07 -0.27
N PRO A 177 -1.65 15.04 0.90
CA PRO A 177 -2.14 15.73 2.09
C PRO A 177 -2.18 17.26 1.93
N LEU A 178 -1.28 17.85 1.13
CA LEU A 178 -1.28 19.29 0.86
C LEU A 178 -2.50 19.70 0.03
N ILE A 179 -2.88 18.90 -0.96
CA ILE A 179 -4.06 19.16 -1.80
C ILE A 179 -5.35 19.04 -0.99
N ILE A 180 -5.46 18.00 -0.15
CA ILE A 180 -6.63 17.83 0.73
C ILE A 180 -6.75 19.03 1.67
N LEU A 181 -5.65 19.45 2.29
CA LEU A 181 -5.64 20.61 3.18
C LEU A 181 -6.09 21.88 2.44
N PHE A 182 -5.58 22.10 1.23
CA PHE A 182 -5.96 23.25 0.40
C PHE A 182 -7.46 23.26 0.06
N LEU A 183 -8.02 22.11 -0.34
CA LEU A 183 -9.44 21.99 -0.65
C LEU A 183 -10.33 22.17 0.58
N CYS A 184 -9.91 21.68 1.74
CA CYS A 184 -10.64 21.87 3.00
C CYS A 184 -10.63 23.33 3.45
N LEU A 185 -9.50 24.04 3.34
CA LEU A 185 -9.40 25.46 3.68
C LEU A 185 -10.19 26.37 2.72
N GLY A 186 -10.35 25.95 1.47
CA GLY A 186 -11.16 26.67 0.47
C GLY A 186 -12.67 26.47 0.63
N GLY A 187 -13.12 25.44 1.36
CA GLY A 187 -14.54 25.15 1.56
C GLY A 187 -15.16 26.09 2.59
N GLN A 188 -16.08 26.96 2.18
CA GLN A 188 -16.79 27.88 3.10
C GLN A 188 -18.08 27.29 3.70
N SER A 189 -18.46 26.06 3.31
CA SER A 189 -19.67 25.39 3.75
C SER A 189 -19.36 24.07 4.47
N PRO A 190 -20.17 23.67 5.46
CA PRO A 190 -20.01 22.38 6.13
C PRO A 190 -20.21 21.24 5.13
N ILE A 191 -19.23 20.34 5.06
CA ILE A 191 -19.24 19.20 4.16
C ILE A 191 -20.26 18.17 4.67
N ILE A 192 -21.38 18.03 3.97
CA ILE A 192 -22.33 16.95 4.19
C ILE A 192 -21.75 15.70 3.52
N LEU A 193 -21.55 14.64 4.30
CA LEU A 193 -20.83 13.45 3.87
C LEU A 193 -21.72 12.50 3.06
N ASP A 194 -22.00 12.87 1.80
CA ASP A 194 -22.75 12.03 0.86
C ASP A 194 -21.83 11.16 -0.01
N ASN A 195 -22.32 10.00 -0.43
CA ASN A 195 -21.57 9.06 -1.29
C ASN A 195 -21.07 9.71 -2.60
N LEU A 196 -21.92 10.52 -3.22
CA LEU A 196 -21.58 11.24 -4.46
C LEU A 196 -20.47 12.29 -4.21
N PHE A 197 -20.54 12.98 -3.08
CA PHE A 197 -19.51 13.95 -2.68
C PHE A 197 -18.17 13.24 -2.43
N LEU A 198 -18.19 12.08 -1.76
CA LEU A 198 -16.98 11.29 -1.49
C LEU A 198 -16.31 10.79 -2.77
N ILE A 199 -17.09 10.27 -3.72
CA ILE A 199 -16.57 9.81 -5.02
C ILE A 199 -15.98 10.99 -5.81
N SER A 200 -16.69 12.12 -5.85
CA SER A 200 -16.23 13.33 -6.54
C SER A 200 -14.93 13.88 -5.95
N LEU A 201 -14.85 13.98 -4.61
CA LEU A 201 -13.67 14.42 -3.90
C LEU A 201 -12.48 13.48 -4.14
N PHE A 202 -12.72 12.17 -4.12
CA PHE A 202 -11.68 11.18 -4.42
C PHE A 202 -11.10 11.36 -5.83
N LEU A 203 -11.97 11.50 -6.83
CA LEU A 203 -11.53 11.67 -8.23
C LEU A 203 -10.78 13.00 -8.45
N ALA A 204 -11.24 14.08 -7.82
CA ALA A 204 -10.60 15.39 -7.89
C ALA A 204 -9.21 15.38 -7.21
N VAL A 205 -9.11 14.85 -6.00
CA VAL A 205 -7.84 14.75 -5.28
C VAL A 205 -6.87 13.83 -6.02
N PHE A 206 -7.36 12.73 -6.59
CA PHE A 206 -6.53 11.80 -7.37
C PHE A 206 -5.90 12.50 -8.58
N THR A 207 -6.72 13.14 -9.42
CA THR A 207 -6.22 13.79 -10.65
C THR A 207 -5.25 14.94 -10.34
N LEU A 208 -5.57 15.79 -9.36
CA LEU A 208 -4.69 16.88 -8.94
C LEU A 208 -3.37 16.36 -8.34
N SER A 209 -3.41 15.31 -7.51
CA SER A 209 -2.20 14.76 -6.88
C SER A 209 -1.22 14.19 -7.91
N TYR A 210 -1.72 13.48 -8.92
CA TYR A 210 -0.88 12.97 -10.01
C TYR A 210 -0.34 14.09 -10.90
N GLY A 211 -1.14 15.13 -11.18
CA GLY A 211 -0.69 16.31 -11.94
C GLY A 211 0.46 17.05 -11.25
N PHE A 212 0.30 17.37 -9.96
CA PHE A 212 1.34 18.07 -9.21
C PHE A 212 2.58 17.21 -8.94
N ALA A 213 2.42 15.91 -8.67
CA ALA A 213 3.54 14.99 -8.53
C ALA A 213 4.38 14.91 -9.81
N TYR A 214 3.72 14.94 -10.99
CA TYR A 214 4.40 14.96 -12.28
C TYR A 214 5.21 16.24 -12.48
N LEU A 215 4.64 17.40 -12.17
CA LEU A 215 5.36 18.68 -12.24
C LEU A 215 6.59 18.70 -11.33
N LEU A 216 6.45 18.25 -10.08
CA LEU A 216 7.57 18.15 -9.14
C LEU A 216 8.66 17.19 -9.62
N SER A 217 8.27 16.05 -10.21
CA SER A 217 9.22 15.10 -10.80
C SER A 217 10.00 15.72 -11.96
N MET A 218 9.35 16.50 -12.83
CA MET A 218 10.02 17.18 -13.95
C MET A 218 10.93 18.33 -13.47
N MET A 219 10.50 19.08 -12.46
CA MET A 219 11.30 20.13 -11.85
C MET A 219 12.53 19.60 -11.11
N THR A 220 12.55 18.35 -10.67
CA THR A 220 13.68 17.75 -9.96
C THR A 220 14.60 16.95 -10.87
N GLU A 221 14.05 16.18 -11.81
CA GLU A 221 14.86 15.42 -12.78
C GLU A 221 15.59 16.32 -13.78
N SER A 222 14.98 17.40 -14.27
CA SER A 222 15.65 18.29 -15.25
C SER A 222 16.90 19.01 -14.72
N PRO A 223 16.92 19.63 -13.52
CA PRO A 223 18.14 20.26 -13.00
C PRO A 223 19.18 19.24 -12.56
N THR A 224 18.76 18.07 -12.03
CA THR A 224 19.72 17.03 -11.61
C THR A 224 20.45 16.45 -12.81
N LEU A 225 19.76 16.24 -13.94
CA LEU A 225 20.38 15.84 -15.21
C LEU A 225 21.35 16.90 -15.77
N ALA A 226 21.05 18.19 -15.58
CA ALA A 226 21.96 19.27 -15.97
C ALA A 226 23.21 19.29 -15.07
N CYS A 227 23.05 19.14 -13.75
CA CYS A 227 24.15 19.07 -12.80
C CYS A 227 25.04 17.83 -13.01
N GLU A 228 24.46 16.67 -13.32
CA GLU A 228 25.21 15.43 -13.56
C GLU A 228 26.16 15.55 -14.77
N LYS A 229 25.70 16.22 -15.85
CA LYS A 229 26.53 16.56 -17.02
C LYS A 229 27.64 17.53 -16.69
N LEU A 230 27.39 18.52 -15.81
CA LEU A 230 28.41 19.49 -15.38
C LEU A 230 29.48 18.84 -14.48
N LEU A 231 29.12 17.81 -13.72
CA LEU A 231 30.03 17.06 -12.84
C LEU A 231 30.77 15.92 -13.54
N GLY A 232 30.48 15.63 -14.82
CA GLY A 232 31.18 14.62 -15.62
C GLY A 232 30.95 13.18 -15.14
N LEU A 233 29.88 12.92 -14.40
CA LEU A 233 29.54 11.58 -13.88
C LEU A 233 28.88 10.67 -14.94
N ARG A 234 28.53 11.22 -16.11
CA ARG A 234 27.88 10.52 -17.22
C ARG A 234 28.25 11.07 -18.59
#